data_AF-A0A534ZY86-F1
#
_entry.id   AF-A0A534ZY86-F1
#
_cell.length_a   1.000
_cell.length_b   1.000
_cell.length_c   1.000
_cell.angle_alpha   90.00
_cell.angle_beta   90.00
_cell.angle_gamma   90.00
#
_symmetry.space_group_name_H-M   'P 1'
#
loop_
_entity.id
_entity.type
_entity.pdbx_description
1 polymer ?
#
loop_
_entity_poly.entity_id
_entity_poly.type
_entity_poly.pdbx_seq_one_letter_code
_entity_poly.pdbx_strand_id
1 'polypeptide(L)' 'MAFRPGDYVYPADLPRRLLCRVAAAESGRTRTGAFQILTLEPLEKPWSDWPRPNLIVRFDESVRPAPARDLWRSASGPEG' A
#
# COMPACT_ATOMS: atom_id res chain seq x y z
N MET A 1 -6.70 13.23 -3.56
CA MET A 1 -7.02 12.62 -2.24
C MET A 1 -5.70 12.36 -1.56
N ALA A 2 -5.57 12.68 -0.27
CA ALA A 2 -4.35 12.42 0.47
C ALA A 2 -4.48 11.11 1.25
N PHE A 3 -3.50 10.23 1.14
CA PHE A 3 -3.43 9.00 1.91
C PHE A 3 -2.96 9.26 3.33
N ARG A 4 -3.48 8.48 4.27
CA ARG A 4 -3.16 8.52 5.70
C ARG A 4 -2.62 7.16 6.16
N PRO A 5 -1.77 7.15 7.20
CA PRO A 5 -1.42 5.89 7.88
C PRO A 5 -2.69 5.12 8.29
N GLY A 6 -2.73 3.83 7.96
CA GLY A 6 -3.90 2.97 8.15
C GLY A 6 -4.77 2.78 6.90
N ASP A 7 -4.63 3.62 5.87
CA ASP A 7 -5.33 3.42 4.60
C ASP A 7 -4.85 2.14 3.91
N TYR A 8 -5.73 1.52 3.13
CA TYR A 8 -5.42 0.36 2.32
C TYR A 8 -5.30 0.75 0.86
N VAL A 9 -4.24 0.30 0.20
CA VAL A 9 -3.93 0.67 -1.18
C VAL A 9 -3.40 -0.52 -1.97
N TYR A 10 -3.53 -0.41 -3.29
CA TYR A 10 -2.87 -1.26 -4.27
C TYR A 10 -1.82 -0.43 -5.03
N PRO A 11 -0.53 -0.83 -5.01
CA PRO A 11 0.46 -0.28 -5.94
C PRO A 11 0.06 -0.61 -7.38
N ALA A 12 0.05 0.39 -8.26
CA ALA A 12 -0.36 0.25 -9.66
C ALA A 12 0.81 -0.10 -10.59
N ASP A 13 2.04 0.01 -10.10
CA ASP A 13 3.27 -0.26 -10.84
C ASP A 13 3.77 -1.70 -10.68
N LEU A 14 3.12 -2.51 -9.83
CA LEU A 14 3.45 -3.91 -9.65
C LEU A 14 2.69 -4.80 -10.65
N PRO A 15 3.31 -5.88 -11.15
CA PRO A 15 2.67 -6.81 -12.09
C PRO A 15 1.51 -7.59 -11.46
N ARG A 16 1.43 -7.63 -10.13
CA ARG A 16 0.36 -8.27 -9.37
C ARG A 16 -0.33 -7.26 -8.46
N ARG A 17 -1.64 -7.45 -8.25
CA ARG A 17 -2.37 -6.71 -7.23
C ARG A 17 -1.88 -7.18 -5.87
N LEU A 18 -1.26 -6.29 -5.13
CA LEU A 18 -0.76 -6.54 -3.79
C LEU A 18 -1.45 -5.60 -2.82
N LEU A 19 -2.24 -6.14 -1.91
CA LEU A 19 -2.87 -5.31 -0.88
C LEU A 19 -1.83 -4.85 0.13
N CYS A 20 -1.70 -3.54 0.28
CA CYS A 20 -0.82 -2.93 1.26
C CYS A 20 -1.60 -2.02 2.21
N ARG A 21 -1.11 -1.91 3.45
CA ARG A 21 -1.49 -0.87 4.39
C ARG A 21 -0.48 0.27 4.35
N VAL A 22 -0.93 1.51 4.38
CA VAL A 22 -0.06 2.68 4.52
C VAL A 22 0.48 2.70 5.95
N ALA A 23 1.78 2.48 6.10
CA ALA A 23 2.49 2.56 7.39
C ALA A 23 2.86 4.02 7.73
N ALA A 24 3.32 4.77 6.72
CA ALA A 24 3.62 6.20 6.85
C ALA A 24 3.26 6.94 5.55
N ALA A 25 2.92 8.22 5.69
CA ALA A 25 2.67 9.11 4.58
C ALA A 25 3.34 10.47 4.84
N GLU A 26 4.32 10.80 4.01
CA GLU A 26 5.04 12.07 4.06
C GLU A 26 4.55 12.94 2.92
N SER A 27 4.25 14.21 3.19
CA SER A 27 3.71 15.13 2.18
C SER A 27 4.77 16.16 1.80
N GLY A 28 4.93 16.39 0.50
CA GLY A 28 5.85 17.37 -0.05
C GLY A 28 5.17 18.33 -1.00
N ARG A 29 5.84 19.45 -1.29
CA ARG A 29 5.45 20.38 -2.35
C ARG A 29 6.66 20.71 -3.21
N THR A 30 6.48 20.60 -4.52
CA THR A 30 7.41 21.11 -5.53
C THR A 30 6.82 22.37 -6.16
N ARG A 31 7.57 22.99 -7.09
CA ARG A 31 7.05 24.05 -7.95
C ARG A 31 5.91 23.57 -8.85
N THR A 32 5.84 22.27 -9.14
CA THR A 32 4.86 21.68 -10.06
C THR A 32 3.62 21.11 -9.37
N GLY A 33 3.63 20.96 -8.04
CA GLY A 33 2.46 20.50 -7.31
C GLY A 33 2.76 19.93 -5.93
N ALA A 34 1.71 19.49 -5.24
CA ALA A 34 1.83 18.68 -4.03
C ALA A 34 1.93 17.19 -4.39
N PHE A 35 2.67 16.44 -3.59
CA PHE A 35 2.81 14.98 -3.73
C PHE A 35 2.93 14.33 -2.34
N GLN A 36 2.78 13.01 -2.27
CA GLN A 36 3.11 12.26 -1.06
C GLN A 36 4.06 11.11 -1.37
N ILE A 37 4.94 10.81 -0.41
CA ILE A 37 5.74 9.60 -0.37
C ILE A 37 5.10 8.68 0.67
N LEU A 38 4.71 7.49 0.24
CA LEU A 38 4.03 6.50 1.05
C LEU A 38 4.96 5.34 1.34
N THR A 39 5.04 4.98 2.62
CA THR A 39 5.65 3.73 3.07
C THR A 39 4.54 2.72 3.28
N LEU A 40 4.61 1.62 2.55
CA LEU A 40 3.56 0.61 2.46
C LEU A 40 4.02 -0.71 3.07
N GLU A 41 3.15 -1.31 3.87
CA GLU A 41 3.31 -2.65 4.44
C GLU A 41 2.42 -3.64 3.67
N PRO A 42 3.00 -4.61 2.94
CA PRO A 42 2.25 -5.67 2.27
C PRO A 42 1.53 -6.59 3.26
N LEU A 43 0.24 -6.85 3.01
CA LEU A 43 -0.58 -7.72 3.86
C LEU A 43 -0.64 -9.17 3.39
N GLU A 44 -0.20 -9.44 2.16
CA GLU A 44 -0.18 -10.81 1.62
C GLU A 44 0.96 -11.64 2.21
N LYS A 45 0.62 -12.87 2.59
CA LYS A 45 1.52 -13.93 3.06
C LYS A 45 1.77 -14.95 1.95
N PRO A 46 2.92 -15.66 1.93
CA PRO A 46 3.95 -15.66 2.96
C PRO A 46 4.96 -14.52 2.81
N TRP A 47 5.32 -13.90 3.92
CA TRP A 47 6.35 -12.85 3.99
C TRP A 47 7.78 -13.36 3.77
N SER A 48 7.97 -14.67 3.61
CA SER A 48 9.28 -15.32 3.50
C SER A 48 10.05 -14.93 2.24
N ASP A 49 9.35 -14.63 1.15
CA ASP A 49 9.97 -14.31 -0.15
C ASP A 49 10.23 -12.82 -0.33
N TRP A 50 9.91 -12.00 0.67
CA TRP A 50 10.09 -10.55 0.62
C TRP A 50 11.47 -10.14 1.16
N PRO A 51 12.22 -9.28 0.45
CA PRO A 51 13.47 -8.73 0.98
C PRO A 51 13.17 -7.84 2.18
N ARG A 52 13.85 -8.08 3.31
CA ARG A 52 13.67 -7.30 4.54
C ARG A 52 14.42 -5.96 4.47
N PRO A 53 13.85 -4.85 4.99
CA PRO A 53 12.49 -4.74 5.54
C PRO A 53 11.43 -4.82 4.43
N ASN A 54 10.31 -5.50 4.72
CA ASN A 54 9.20 -5.73 3.78
C ASN A 54 8.35 -4.46 3.57
N LEU A 55 8.99 -3.34 3.27
CA LEU A 55 8.35 -2.05 3.06
C LEU A 55 8.53 -1.63 1.61
N ILE A 56 7.45 -1.15 1.02
CA ILE A 56 7.46 -0.62 -0.34
C ILE A 56 7.27 0.89 -0.24
N VAL A 57 8.21 1.64 -0.83
CA VAL A 57 8.10 3.10 -0.91
C VAL A 57 7.56 3.49 -2.28
N ARG A 58 6.46 4.26 -2.32
CA ARG A 58 5.81 4.73 -3.57
C ARG A 58 5.28 6.14 -3.44
N PHE A 59 5.21 6.84 -4.58
CA PHE A 59 4.44 8.08 -4.66
C PHE A 59 2.94 7.80 -4.64
N ASP A 60 2.16 8.78 -4.19
CA ASP A 60 0.69 8.73 -4.18
C ASP A 60 0.08 8.50 -5.56
N GLU A 61 0.72 9.00 -6.62
CA GLU A 61 0.27 8.78 -8.00
C GLU A 61 0.36 7.32 -8.46
N SER A 62 1.28 6.55 -7.88
CA SER A 62 1.53 5.14 -8.21
C SER A 62 0.70 4.17 -7.37
N VAL A 63 -0.24 4.66 -6.56
CA VAL A 63 -1.13 3.83 -5.77
C VAL A 63 -2.60 4.12 -6.05
N ARG A 64 -3.45 3.13 -5.81
CA ARG A 64 -4.90 3.26 -5.88
C ARG A 64 -5.51 2.87 -4.54
N PRO A 65 -6.53 3.59 -4.04
CA PRO A 65 -7.23 3.19 -2.83
C PRO A 65 -7.86 1.81 -3.02
N ALA A 66 -7.71 0.92 -2.03
CA ALA A 66 -8.36 -0.36 -2.03
C ALA A 66 -9.86 -0.16 -1.75
N PRO A 67 -10.77 -0.67 -2.62
CA PRO A 67 -12.19 -0.54 -2.37
C PRO A 67 -12.58 -1.39 -1.16
N ALA A 68 -13.51 -0.90 -0.34
CA ALA A 68 -13.92 -1.54 0.93
C ALA A 68 -14.37 -3.02 0.78
N ARG A 69 -14.79 -3.42 -0.42
CA ARG A 69 -15.16 -4.80 -0.76
C ARG A 69 -13.99 -5.80 -0.70
N ASP A 70 -12.76 -5.34 -0.92
CA ASP A 70 -11.57 -6.21 -0.97
C ASP A 70 -10.97 -6.47 0.41
N LEU A 71 -11.30 -5.63 1.41
CA LEU A 71 -10.82 -5.76 2.79
C LEU A 71 -11.31 -7.04 3.48
N TRP A 72 -12.47 -7.56 3.07
CA TRP A 72 -13.07 -8.78 3.63
C TRP A 72 -12.41 -10.06 3.14
N ARG A 73 -11.72 -10.05 1.99
CA ARG A 73 -11.11 -11.26 1.39
C ARG A 73 -9.77 -11.62 2.05
N SER A 74 -9.06 -10.65 2.61
CA SER A 74 -7.78 -10.88 3.31
C SER A 74 -7.94 -11.26 4.78
N ALA A 75 -9.12 -11.08 5.38
CA ALA A 75 -9.41 -11.50 6.75
C ALA A 75 -9.75 -13.00 6.88
N SER A 76 -10.20 -13.63 5.79
CA SER A 76 -10.45 -15.06 5.69
C SER A 76 -9.21 -15.78 5.13
N GLY A 77 -8.16 -15.90 5.94
CA GLY A 77 -7.21 -17.01 5.77
C GLY A 77 -7.94 -18.33 6.10
N PRO A 78 -7.65 -19.45 5.44
CA PRO A 78 -8.29 -20.71 5.77
C PRO A 78 -7.80 -21.17 7.15
N GLU A 79 -8.69 -21.20 8.12
CA GLU A 79 -8.59 -22.18 9.20
C GLU A 79 -9.04 -23.52 8.58
N GLY A 80 -8.08 -24.42 8.38
CA GLY A 80 -8.27 -25.76 7.87
C GLY A 80 -7.05 -26.61 8.17
#